data_AF-A0A379E001-F1
#
_entry.id   AF-A0A379E001-F1
#
_cell.length_a   1.000
_cell.length_b   1.000
_cell.length_c   1.000
_cell.angle_alpha   90.00
_cell.angle_beta   90.00
_cell.angle_gamma   90.00
#
_symmetry.space_group_name_H-M   'P 1'
#
loop_
_entity.id
_entity.type
_entity.pdbx_description
1 polymer ?
#
loop_
_entity_poly.entity_id
_entity_poly.type
_entity_poly.pdbx_seq_one_letter_code
_entity_poly.pdbx_strand_id
1 'polypeptide(L)'
;MKVKHCPYISVIEIAQFLCREIQVNSKSSHVREIRNLLFSYNKGRIVTQKALGLMTPLGRALVLSNPSHSPLFSAAISDKFEGRIKAYAKWKGLVAAGCPWDHKKAIQRLQGNKLWSCDKSKHILFFYDLWSNIHYGFIGKAVGFTEWELTAGAGVAQLKDNNRSWGAWTSQYLQNRIKELGDADFLAAFDDASDNEAIKIGFRLYNRYGGTPSFLTAQAILDEIYKSYQNNKLVNIKKCPNH
;
A
#
# COMPACT_ATOMS: atom_id res chain seq x y z
N MET A 1 2.04 -4.71 -47.92
CA MET A 1 1.67 -5.10 -46.54
C MET A 1 0.77 -4.01 -45.96
N LYS A 2 -0.48 -4.32 -45.57
CA LYS A 2 -1.33 -3.34 -44.88
C LYS A 2 -0.76 -3.11 -43.49
N VAL A 3 -0.26 -1.90 -43.21
CA VAL A 3 0.11 -1.48 -41.85
C VAL A 3 -1.18 -1.55 -41.02
N LYS A 4 -1.31 -2.59 -40.18
CA LYS A 4 -2.45 -2.69 -39.25
C LYS A 4 -2.31 -1.56 -38.25
N HIS A 5 -3.24 -0.60 -38.28
CA HIS A 5 -3.26 0.47 -37.30
C HIS A 5 -3.52 -0.12 -35.91
N CYS A 6 -2.57 0.01 -34.98
CA CYS A 6 -2.77 -0.44 -33.61
C CYS A 6 -3.82 0.44 -32.92
N PRO A 7 -4.99 -0.08 -32.54
CA PRO A 7 -6.12 0.71 -32.05
C PRO A 7 -5.97 1.11 -30.57
N TYR A 8 -4.89 0.72 -29.91
CA TYR A 8 -4.68 0.94 -28.48
C TYR A 8 -3.96 2.27 -28.23
N ILE A 9 -4.37 2.95 -27.15
CA ILE A 9 -3.73 4.17 -26.65
C ILE A 9 -2.28 3.88 -26.23
N SER A 10 -1.41 4.88 -26.36
CA SER A 10 0.00 4.76 -26.00
C SER A 10 0.17 4.54 -24.51
N VAL A 11 0.96 3.53 -24.13
CA VAL A 11 1.22 3.21 -22.72
C VAL A 11 1.85 4.37 -21.95
N ILE A 12 2.63 5.22 -22.64
CA ILE A 12 3.35 6.33 -22.00
C ILE A 12 2.38 7.35 -21.39
N GLU A 13 1.20 7.56 -21.98
CA GLU A 13 0.18 8.48 -21.47
C GLU A 13 -0.36 7.98 -20.12
N ILE A 14 -0.55 6.66 -20.01
CA ILE A 14 -1.02 6.02 -18.77
C ILE A 14 0.08 6.05 -17.71
N ALA A 15 1.33 5.78 -18.09
CA ALA A 15 2.47 5.86 -17.18
C ALA A 15 2.70 7.30 -16.67
N GLN A 16 2.49 8.32 -17.51
CA GLN A 16 2.54 9.73 -17.11
C GLN A 16 1.42 10.09 -16.13
N PHE A 17 0.20 9.59 -16.36
CA PHE A 17 -0.89 9.76 -15.40
C PHE A 17 -0.54 9.16 -14.04
N LEU A 18 -0.12 7.89 -14.02
CA LEU A 18 0.26 7.21 -12.78
C LEU A 18 1.41 7.93 -12.06
N CYS A 19 2.42 8.36 -12.80
CA CYS A 19 3.55 9.11 -12.25
C CYS A 19 3.10 10.39 -11.53
N ARG A 20 2.18 11.16 -12.13
CA ARG A 20 1.60 12.35 -11.49
C ARG A 20 0.82 12.00 -10.23
N GLU A 21 -0.04 10.97 -10.28
CA GLU A 21 -0.81 10.53 -9.12
C GLU A 21 0.12 10.15 -7.95
N ILE A 22 1.18 9.37 -8.22
CA ILE A 22 2.16 9.01 -7.18
C ILE A 22 2.81 10.26 -6.59
N GLN A 23 3.27 11.19 -7.43
CA GLN A 23 3.94 12.41 -6.99
C GLN A 23 3.05 13.31 -6.12
N VAL A 24 1.78 13.45 -6.50
CA VAL A 24 0.77 14.25 -5.78
C VAL A 24 0.37 13.56 -4.49
N ASN A 25 -0.03 12.29 -4.56
CA ASN A 25 -0.56 11.55 -3.41
C ASN A 25 0.51 11.33 -2.33
N SER A 26 1.78 11.13 -2.70
CA SER A 26 2.90 11.04 -1.75
C SER A 26 3.06 12.29 -0.88
N LYS A 27 2.62 13.46 -1.36
CA LYS A 27 2.70 14.75 -0.65
C LYS A 27 1.37 15.14 0.00
N SER A 28 0.33 14.32 -0.09
CA SER A 28 -0.99 14.62 0.44
C SER A 28 -1.01 14.69 1.97
N SER A 29 -2.00 15.41 2.53
CA SER A 29 -2.28 15.36 3.98
C SER A 29 -2.66 13.95 4.43
N HIS A 30 -3.35 13.18 3.58
CA HIS A 30 -3.73 11.80 3.87
C HIS A 30 -2.51 10.92 4.19
N VAL A 31 -1.42 11.02 3.41
CA VAL A 31 -0.19 10.28 3.70
C VAL A 31 0.39 10.67 5.07
N ARG A 32 0.45 11.97 5.37
CA ARG A 32 0.95 12.45 6.68
C ARG A 32 0.07 11.98 7.84
N GLU A 33 -1.24 12.05 7.68
CA GLU A 33 -2.19 11.62 8.71
C GLU A 33 -2.08 10.13 9.01
N ILE A 34 -2.01 9.27 7.98
CA ILE A 34 -1.84 7.82 8.18
C ILE A 34 -0.49 7.53 8.84
N ARG A 35 0.60 8.19 8.41
CA ARG A 35 1.92 8.08 9.07
C ARG A 35 1.86 8.47 10.55
N ASN A 36 1.20 9.58 10.87
CA ASN A 36 1.05 10.03 12.26
C ASN A 36 0.27 9.03 13.10
N LEU A 37 -0.79 8.42 12.55
CA LEU A 37 -1.54 7.36 13.22
C LEU A 37 -0.68 6.11 13.46
N LEU A 38 0.22 5.76 12.52
CA LEU A 38 1.09 4.59 12.65
C LEU A 38 2.26 4.78 13.62
N PHE A 39 2.86 5.98 13.66
CA PHE A 39 4.13 6.19 14.34
C PHE A 39 4.08 7.17 15.51
N SER A 40 3.05 8.01 15.61
CA SER A 40 2.99 9.12 16.57
C SER A 40 1.73 9.11 17.44
N TYR A 41 0.82 8.14 17.26
CA TYR A 41 -0.36 8.00 18.10
C TYR A 41 0.01 7.67 19.55
N ASN A 42 -0.47 8.46 20.51
CA ASN A 42 -0.02 8.42 21.91
C ASN A 42 -1.12 8.80 22.93
N LYS A 43 -2.40 8.64 22.58
CA LYS A 43 -3.54 9.09 23.40
C LYS A 43 -3.53 8.45 24.80
N GLY A 44 -3.38 7.13 24.87
CA GLY A 44 -3.30 6.37 26.10
C GLY A 44 -2.09 6.79 26.94
N ARG A 45 -0.92 6.95 26.32
CA ARG A 45 0.27 7.46 27.01
C ARG A 45 0.05 8.84 27.62
N ILE A 46 -0.57 9.78 26.89
CA ILE A 46 -0.89 11.12 27.41
C ILE A 46 -1.83 11.03 28.62
N VAL A 47 -2.90 10.23 28.52
CA VAL A 47 -3.86 10.03 29.63
C VAL A 47 -3.15 9.43 30.85
N THR A 48 -2.34 8.38 30.65
CA THR A 48 -1.60 7.73 31.74
C THR A 48 -0.57 8.69 32.37
N GLN A 49 0.17 9.45 31.57
CA GLN A 49 1.12 10.45 32.09
C GLN A 49 0.43 11.53 32.91
N LYS A 50 -0.72 12.03 32.44
CA LYS A 50 -1.52 13.01 33.18
C LYS A 50 -2.00 12.44 34.51
N ALA A 51 -2.52 11.20 34.52
CA ALA A 51 -2.94 10.52 35.76
C ALA A 51 -1.78 10.34 36.74
N LEU A 52 -0.61 9.90 36.26
CA LEU A 52 0.60 9.77 37.09
C LEU A 52 1.09 11.11 37.65
N GLY A 53 0.92 12.21 36.90
CA GLY A 53 1.29 13.56 37.34
C GLY A 53 0.40 14.12 38.45
N LEU A 54 -0.80 13.56 38.64
CA LEU A 54 -1.73 13.94 39.71
C LEU A 54 -1.52 13.14 41.01
N MET A 55 -0.63 12.14 41.00
CA MET A 55 -0.36 11.29 42.16
C MET A 55 0.69 11.90 43.09
N THR A 56 0.64 11.52 44.38
CA THR A 56 1.71 11.83 45.34
C THR A 56 3.02 11.11 44.96
N PRO A 57 4.19 11.59 45.41
CA PRO A 57 5.47 10.94 45.12
C PRO A 57 5.51 9.45 45.50
N LEU A 58 4.99 9.09 46.67
CA LEU A 58 4.89 7.69 47.12
C LEU A 58 3.90 6.88 46.27
N GLY A 59 2.72 7.43 45.96
CA GLY A 59 1.73 6.76 45.11
C GLY A 59 2.26 6.52 43.70
N ARG A 60 2.96 7.49 43.12
CA ARG A 60 3.62 7.37 41.82
C ARG A 60 4.73 6.31 41.85
N ALA A 61 5.56 6.29 42.89
CA ALA A 61 6.62 5.29 43.05
C ALA A 61 6.05 3.87 43.13
N LEU A 62 4.98 3.67 43.90
CA LEU A 62 4.30 2.38 44.05
C LEU A 62 3.71 1.86 42.72
N VAL A 63 3.10 2.75 41.92
CA VAL A 63 2.55 2.39 40.60
C VAL A 63 3.66 2.05 39.60
N LEU A 64 4.81 2.73 39.66
CA LEU A 64 5.93 2.50 38.74
C LEU A 64 6.84 1.34 39.15
N SER A 65 6.86 0.95 40.42
CA SER A 65 7.77 -0.07 40.96
C SER A 65 7.40 -1.51 40.57
N ASN A 66 6.31 -1.72 39.82
CA ASN A 66 5.86 -3.05 39.41
C ASN A 66 6.14 -3.29 37.91
N PRO A 67 7.35 -3.75 37.53
CA PRO A 67 7.84 -3.79 36.15
C PRO A 67 7.06 -4.74 35.24
N SER A 68 6.37 -5.75 35.80
CA SER A 68 5.54 -6.69 35.03
C SER A 68 4.32 -6.03 34.36
N HIS A 69 3.90 -4.84 34.82
CA HIS A 69 2.74 -4.10 34.30
C HIS A 69 2.97 -2.58 34.35
N SER A 70 4.03 -2.09 33.71
CA SER A 70 4.22 -0.63 33.57
C SER A 70 3.01 -0.03 32.83
N PRO A 71 2.21 0.86 33.45
CA PRO A 71 1.01 1.40 32.82
C PRO A 71 1.34 2.27 31.59
N LEU A 72 2.54 2.87 31.57
CA LEU A 72 3.05 3.59 30.39
C LEU A 72 3.39 2.64 29.25
N PHE A 73 3.95 1.46 29.56
CA PHE A 73 4.24 0.43 28.57
C PHE A 73 2.94 -0.18 28.00
N SER A 74 1.99 -0.54 28.87
CA SER A 74 0.67 -1.02 28.45
C SER A 74 -0.07 0.02 27.60
N ALA A 75 -0.02 1.29 27.98
CA ALA A 75 -0.60 2.38 27.20
C ALA A 75 0.10 2.54 25.83
N ALA A 76 1.43 2.42 25.77
CA ALA A 76 2.17 2.48 24.51
C ALA A 76 1.80 1.33 23.55
N ILE A 77 1.59 0.11 24.09
CA ILE A 77 1.10 -1.02 23.29
C ILE A 77 -0.30 -0.73 22.78
N SER A 78 -1.21 -0.29 23.66
CA SER A 78 -2.59 0.05 23.29
C SER A 78 -2.65 1.14 22.21
N ASP A 79 -1.84 2.19 22.34
CA ASP A 79 -1.71 3.26 21.37
C ASP A 79 -1.24 2.75 20.01
N LYS A 80 -0.23 1.86 19.98
CA LYS A 80 0.25 1.25 18.73
C LYS A 80 -0.86 0.49 18.01
N PHE A 81 -1.72 -0.22 18.74
CA PHE A 81 -2.86 -0.94 18.17
C PHE A 81 -3.96 0.01 17.68
N GLU A 82 -4.38 0.96 18.51
CA GLU A 82 -5.46 1.89 18.15
C GLU A 82 -5.06 2.79 16.96
N GLY A 83 -3.83 3.29 16.96
CA GLY A 83 -3.27 4.07 15.86
C GLY A 83 -3.29 3.29 14.53
N ARG A 84 -2.88 2.01 14.56
CA ARG A 84 -2.95 1.12 13.38
C ARG A 84 -4.37 0.87 12.88
N ILE A 85 -5.33 0.62 13.78
CA ILE A 85 -6.74 0.42 13.39
C ILE A 85 -7.29 1.66 12.68
N LYS A 86 -7.03 2.86 13.23
CA LYS A 86 -7.42 4.13 12.61
C LYS A 86 -6.74 4.35 11.26
N ALA A 87 -5.46 3.97 11.16
CA ALA A 87 -4.70 4.04 9.91
C ALA A 87 -5.34 3.16 8.82
N TYR A 88 -5.74 1.92 9.12
CA TYR A 88 -6.42 1.06 8.15
C TYR A 88 -7.80 1.57 7.75
N ALA A 89 -8.60 2.06 8.70
CA ALA A 89 -9.90 2.62 8.38
C ALA A 89 -9.77 3.81 7.41
N LYS A 90 -8.77 4.68 7.65
CA LYS A 90 -8.47 5.80 6.75
C LYS A 90 -7.93 5.34 5.40
N TRP A 91 -7.02 4.36 5.38
CA TRP A 91 -6.48 3.77 4.16
C TRP A 91 -7.59 3.18 3.28
N LYS A 92 -8.48 2.36 3.87
CA LYS A 92 -9.65 1.78 3.20
C LYS A 92 -10.51 2.83 2.52
N GLY A 93 -10.82 3.93 3.22
CA GLY A 93 -11.62 5.04 2.66
C GLY A 93 -10.98 5.76 1.49
N LEU A 94 -9.69 5.51 1.19
CA LEU A 94 -8.98 6.09 0.06
C LEU A 94 -8.82 5.11 -1.10
N VAL A 95 -8.60 3.82 -0.82
CA VAL A 95 -8.25 2.80 -1.82
C VAL A 95 -9.39 1.88 -2.23
N ALA A 96 -10.51 1.87 -1.49
CA ALA A 96 -11.66 1.04 -1.83
C ALA A 96 -12.25 1.40 -3.22
N ALA A 97 -13.06 0.50 -3.78
CA ALA A 97 -13.63 0.68 -5.11
C ALA A 97 -14.38 2.02 -5.23
N GLY A 98 -13.99 2.83 -6.22
CA GLY A 98 -14.55 4.16 -6.44
C GLY A 98 -14.05 5.27 -5.50
N CYS A 99 -13.14 4.99 -4.58
CA CYS A 99 -12.48 5.99 -3.74
C CYS A 99 -11.33 6.70 -4.50
N PRO A 100 -10.79 7.82 -3.96
CA PRO A 100 -9.86 8.69 -4.69
C PRO A 100 -8.57 8.02 -5.20
N TRP A 101 -8.09 6.96 -4.54
CA TRP A 101 -6.89 6.21 -4.93
C TRP A 101 -7.20 4.91 -5.68
N ASP A 102 -8.47 4.63 -5.99
CA ASP A 102 -8.87 3.62 -6.98
C ASP A 102 -8.90 4.24 -8.38
N HIS A 103 -7.77 4.14 -9.07
CA HIS A 103 -7.59 4.77 -10.37
C HIS A 103 -8.16 3.95 -11.54
N LYS A 104 -8.68 2.74 -11.28
CA LYS A 104 -9.13 1.79 -12.32
C LYS A 104 -10.07 2.44 -13.34
N LYS A 105 -11.10 3.14 -12.87
CA LYS A 105 -12.07 3.83 -13.75
C LYS A 105 -11.45 5.01 -14.52
N ALA A 106 -10.54 5.76 -13.90
CA ALA A 106 -9.86 6.88 -14.57
C ALA A 106 -8.96 6.39 -15.70
N ILE A 107 -8.18 5.33 -15.44
CA ILE A 107 -7.31 4.70 -16.44
C ILE A 107 -8.12 4.11 -17.59
N GLN A 108 -9.24 3.43 -17.31
CA GLN A 108 -10.13 2.92 -18.37
C GLN A 108 -10.61 4.03 -19.31
N ARG A 109 -10.99 5.20 -18.77
CA ARG A 109 -11.37 6.35 -19.59
C ARG A 109 -10.21 6.88 -20.42
N LEU A 110 -9.01 6.99 -19.84
CA LEU A 110 -7.79 7.39 -20.56
C LEU A 110 -7.45 6.41 -21.70
N GLN A 111 -7.74 5.14 -21.52
CA GLN A 111 -7.57 4.10 -22.55
C GLN A 111 -8.68 4.10 -23.62
N GLY A 112 -9.59 5.09 -23.61
CA GLY A 112 -10.73 5.16 -24.53
C GLY A 112 -11.76 4.06 -24.26
N ASN A 113 -12.01 3.76 -22.98
CA ASN A 113 -12.86 2.67 -22.49
C ASN A 113 -12.40 1.27 -22.94
N LYS A 114 -11.14 1.13 -23.34
CA LYS A 114 -10.50 -0.17 -23.60
C LYS A 114 -9.79 -0.65 -22.35
N LEU A 115 -9.68 -1.97 -22.21
CA LEU A 115 -8.99 -2.58 -21.08
C LEU A 115 -7.47 -2.59 -21.23
N TRP A 116 -6.95 -2.31 -22.42
CA TRP A 116 -5.52 -2.41 -22.73
C TRP A 116 -4.97 -1.09 -23.30
N SER A 117 -3.75 -0.74 -22.90
CA SER A 117 -2.88 0.24 -23.57
C SER A 117 -1.69 -0.46 -24.22
N CYS A 118 -1.02 0.16 -25.18
CA CYS A 118 0.04 -0.47 -25.97
C CYS A 118 1.35 0.31 -25.94
N ASP A 119 2.45 -0.39 -25.67
CA ASP A 119 3.78 0.01 -26.13
C ASP A 119 3.94 -0.46 -27.57
N LYS A 120 3.82 0.47 -28.52
CA LYS A 120 3.95 0.15 -29.95
C LYS A 120 5.37 -0.25 -30.34
N SER A 121 6.40 0.23 -29.64
CA SER A 121 7.80 -0.09 -30.01
C SER A 121 8.22 -1.47 -29.51
N LYS A 122 7.65 -1.93 -28.39
CA LYS A 122 7.94 -3.25 -27.83
C LYS A 122 6.87 -4.30 -28.14
N HIS A 123 5.78 -3.89 -28.79
CA HIS A 123 4.66 -4.74 -29.15
C HIS A 123 4.02 -5.43 -27.94
N ILE A 124 3.85 -4.70 -26.83
CA ILE A 124 3.28 -5.20 -25.57
C ILE A 124 2.02 -4.40 -25.24
N LEU A 125 1.02 -5.11 -24.70
CA LEU A 125 -0.22 -4.57 -24.15
C LEU A 125 -0.20 -4.62 -22.63
N PHE A 126 -0.75 -3.60 -21.99
CA PHE A 126 -0.80 -3.44 -20.54
C PHE A 126 -2.26 -3.34 -20.09
N PHE A 127 -2.66 -4.19 -19.15
CA PHE A 127 -4.03 -4.18 -18.62
C PHE A 127 -4.24 -2.97 -17.69
N TYR A 128 -5.48 -2.49 -17.60
CA TYR A 128 -5.80 -1.24 -16.91
C TYR A 128 -5.61 -1.30 -15.39
N ASP A 129 -5.77 -2.46 -14.75
CA ASP A 129 -5.68 -2.61 -13.29
C ASP A 129 -4.26 -2.52 -12.74
N LEU A 130 -3.27 -2.96 -13.54
CA LEU A 130 -1.84 -2.97 -13.27
C LEU A 130 -1.38 -1.64 -12.66
N TRP A 131 -1.81 -0.54 -13.26
CA TRP A 131 -1.40 0.81 -12.86
C TRP A 131 -1.90 1.19 -11.48
N SER A 132 -3.16 0.87 -11.16
CA SER A 132 -3.75 1.18 -9.84
C SER A 132 -3.11 0.33 -8.74
N ASN A 133 -2.73 -0.91 -9.05
CA ASN A 133 -2.03 -1.80 -8.12
C ASN A 133 -0.58 -1.35 -7.86
N ILE A 134 0.11 -0.82 -8.87
CA ILE A 134 1.42 -0.16 -8.70
C ILE A 134 1.29 1.07 -7.80
N HIS A 135 0.28 1.92 -8.02
CA HIS A 135 -0.01 3.07 -7.16
C HIS A 135 -0.22 2.64 -5.70
N TYR A 136 -1.08 1.64 -5.49
CA TYR A 136 -1.38 1.06 -4.18
C TYR A 136 -0.11 0.62 -3.45
N GLY A 137 0.76 -0.13 -4.13
CA GLY A 137 2.03 -0.59 -3.56
C GLY A 137 2.95 0.56 -3.17
N PHE A 138 3.12 1.55 -4.06
CA PHE A 138 3.99 2.70 -3.80
C PHE A 138 3.48 3.55 -2.63
N ILE A 139 2.21 3.98 -2.67
CA ILE A 139 1.65 4.85 -1.63
C ILE A 139 1.49 4.10 -0.32
N GLY A 140 1.19 2.80 -0.34
CA GLY A 140 1.15 1.96 0.85
C GLY A 140 2.47 1.97 1.63
N LYS A 141 3.59 1.87 0.91
CA LYS A 141 4.91 2.02 1.51
C LYS A 141 5.18 3.46 1.98
N ALA A 142 4.72 4.45 1.22
CA ALA A 142 4.86 5.86 1.58
C ALA A 142 4.13 6.21 2.89
N VAL A 143 2.96 5.62 3.15
CA VAL A 143 2.26 5.79 4.43
C VAL A 143 2.89 5.02 5.57
N GLY A 144 3.79 4.06 5.28
CA GLY A 144 4.55 3.32 6.29
C GLY A 144 4.00 1.93 6.62
N PHE A 145 3.11 1.38 5.79
CA PHE A 145 2.74 -0.02 5.89
C PHE A 145 3.91 -0.91 5.45
N THR A 146 4.01 -2.07 6.10
CA THR A 146 4.91 -3.15 5.68
C THR A 146 4.41 -3.79 4.39
N GLU A 147 5.32 -4.47 3.69
CA GLU A 147 4.94 -5.24 2.49
C GLU A 147 3.94 -6.33 2.85
N TRP A 148 4.12 -6.98 4.01
CA TRP A 148 3.14 -7.91 4.58
C TRP A 148 1.76 -7.25 4.69
N GLU A 149 1.62 -6.06 5.27
CA GLU A 149 0.30 -5.43 5.45
C GLU A 149 -0.40 -5.15 4.12
N LEU A 150 0.38 -4.89 3.07
CA LEU A 150 -0.11 -4.55 1.74
C LEU A 150 -0.39 -5.78 0.87
N THR A 151 0.21 -6.93 1.20
CA THR A 151 0.03 -8.20 0.47
C THR A 151 -0.65 -9.30 1.28
N ALA A 152 -0.91 -9.12 2.58
CA ALA A 152 -1.49 -10.15 3.45
C ALA A 152 -2.98 -10.43 3.18
N GLY A 153 -3.60 -9.71 2.24
CA GLY A 153 -4.82 -10.17 1.57
C GLY A 153 -4.59 -11.41 0.70
N ALA A 154 -3.37 -11.61 0.18
CA ALA A 154 -3.05 -12.51 -0.92
C ALA A 154 -2.39 -13.86 -0.56
N GLY A 155 -2.24 -14.21 0.72
CA GLY A 155 -1.67 -15.51 1.08
C GLY A 155 -0.70 -15.48 2.27
N VAL A 156 -1.19 -16.03 3.38
CA VAL A 156 -0.43 -16.35 4.59
C VAL A 156 0.69 -17.38 4.34
N ALA A 157 0.74 -18.02 3.16
CA ALA A 157 1.56 -19.21 2.91
C ALA A 157 3.04 -18.96 2.54
N GLN A 158 3.46 -17.74 2.18
CA GLN A 158 4.85 -17.49 1.72
C GLN A 158 5.75 -16.75 2.74
N LEU A 159 5.23 -16.34 3.89
CA LEU A 159 5.97 -15.54 4.88
C LEU A 159 6.61 -16.41 5.98
N LYS A 160 7.14 -17.58 5.61
CA LYS A 160 7.77 -18.49 6.56
C LYS A 160 9.20 -18.11 6.96
N ASP A 161 9.77 -17.05 6.38
CA ASP A 161 11.09 -16.52 6.74
C ASP A 161 11.03 -15.02 7.05
N ASN A 162 10.80 -14.70 8.33
CA ASN A 162 11.69 -13.88 9.17
C ASN A 162 10.94 -13.29 10.39
N ASN A 163 11.31 -13.82 11.57
CA ASN A 163 11.00 -13.38 12.94
C ASN A 163 9.62 -13.75 13.55
N ARG A 164 9.59 -14.89 14.26
CA ARG A 164 8.38 -15.63 14.70
C ARG A 164 7.70 -15.18 16.02
N SER A 165 8.24 -14.21 16.76
CA SER A 165 7.67 -13.72 18.03
C SER A 165 6.35 -12.94 17.93
N TRP A 166 6.50 -11.71 17.46
CA TRP A 166 5.49 -10.65 17.58
C TRP A 166 4.56 -10.58 16.37
N GLY A 167 5.04 -11.00 15.20
CA GLY A 167 4.34 -10.91 13.92
C GLY A 167 3.14 -11.84 13.80
N ALA A 168 3.22 -13.05 14.35
CA ALA A 168 2.14 -14.04 14.27
C ALA A 168 0.90 -13.63 15.09
N TRP A 169 1.09 -13.11 16.31
CA TRP A 169 -0.02 -12.64 17.14
C TRP A 169 -0.64 -11.35 16.61
N THR A 170 0.18 -10.37 16.18
CA THR A 170 -0.35 -9.18 15.50
C THR A 170 -1.07 -9.54 14.20
N SER A 171 -0.60 -10.54 13.46
CA SER A 171 -1.24 -11.03 12.24
C SER A 171 -2.64 -11.56 12.54
N GLN A 172 -2.79 -12.44 13.54
CA GLN A 172 -4.09 -13.01 13.86
C GLN A 172 -5.06 -11.98 14.49
N TYR A 173 -4.56 -11.12 15.38
CA TYR A 173 -5.36 -10.04 15.98
C TYR A 173 -5.85 -9.04 14.91
N LEU A 174 -4.96 -8.66 14.00
CA LEU A 174 -5.29 -7.72 12.94
C LEU A 174 -6.19 -8.35 11.88
N GLN A 175 -5.99 -9.62 11.51
CA GLN A 175 -6.88 -10.36 10.63
C GLN A 175 -8.30 -10.42 11.21
N ASN A 176 -8.44 -10.72 12.50
CA ASN A 176 -9.75 -10.74 13.16
C ASN A 176 -10.40 -9.34 13.17
N ARG A 177 -9.61 -8.27 13.41
CA ARG A 177 -10.11 -6.89 13.39
C ARG A 177 -10.42 -6.35 12.00
N ILE A 178 -9.67 -6.73 10.97
CA ILE A 178 -9.96 -6.41 9.56
C ILE A 178 -11.22 -7.15 9.10
N LYS A 179 -11.40 -8.40 9.56
CA LYS A 179 -12.63 -9.17 9.35
C LYS A 179 -13.84 -8.52 10.04
N GLU A 180 -13.67 -7.99 11.26
CA GLU A 180 -14.69 -7.18 11.97
C GLU A 180 -14.97 -5.82 11.32
N LEU A 181 -14.00 -5.22 10.62
CA LEU A 181 -14.19 -4.05 9.75
C LEU A 181 -14.99 -4.38 8.46
N GLY A 182 -15.40 -5.65 8.29
CA GLY A 182 -16.44 -6.10 7.36
C GLY A 182 -16.00 -6.32 5.92
N ASP A 183 -14.75 -6.73 5.67
CA ASP A 183 -14.14 -6.54 4.35
C ASP A 183 -13.46 -7.80 3.78
N ALA A 184 -14.23 -8.88 3.64
CA ALA A 184 -13.81 -10.03 2.83
C ALA A 184 -13.43 -9.60 1.38
N ASP A 185 -14.07 -8.56 0.85
CA ASP A 185 -13.79 -7.98 -0.48
C ASP A 185 -12.41 -7.31 -0.56
N PHE A 186 -11.94 -6.65 0.50
CA PHE A 186 -10.60 -6.05 0.53
C PHE A 186 -9.51 -7.12 0.56
N LEU A 187 -9.74 -8.25 1.23
CA LEU A 187 -8.80 -9.37 1.23
C LEU A 187 -8.82 -10.11 -0.12
N ALA A 188 -10.00 -10.39 -0.66
CA ALA A 188 -10.17 -11.08 -1.95
C ALA A 188 -9.62 -10.29 -3.15
N ALA A 189 -9.59 -8.95 -3.07
CA ALA A 189 -9.02 -8.09 -4.11
C ALA A 189 -7.51 -8.31 -4.38
N PHE A 190 -6.81 -9.08 -3.54
CA PHE A 190 -5.37 -9.30 -3.66
C PHE A 190 -4.99 -10.76 -4.01
N ASP A 191 -5.94 -11.66 -4.24
CA ASP A 191 -5.68 -13.09 -4.46
C ASP A 191 -5.04 -13.42 -5.84
N ASP A 192 -5.00 -12.47 -6.79
CA ASP A 192 -4.35 -12.68 -8.10
C ASP A 192 -2.82 -12.49 -8.01
N ALA A 193 -2.06 -13.49 -8.46
CA ALA A 193 -0.60 -13.44 -8.52
C ALA A 193 -0.07 -12.27 -9.37
N SER A 194 -0.83 -11.83 -10.37
CA SER A 194 -0.51 -10.69 -11.22
C SER A 194 -0.65 -9.35 -10.50
N ASP A 195 -1.71 -9.20 -9.71
CA ASP A 195 -1.93 -8.04 -8.85
C ASP A 195 -0.85 -7.92 -7.78
N ASN A 196 -0.41 -9.05 -7.24
CA ASN A 196 0.70 -9.10 -6.30
C ASN A 196 2.02 -8.61 -6.89
N GLU A 197 2.34 -8.96 -8.14
CA GLU A 197 3.57 -8.44 -8.78
C GLU A 197 3.45 -6.95 -9.08
N ALA A 198 2.27 -6.47 -9.50
CA ALA A 198 2.02 -5.03 -9.69
C ALA A 198 2.26 -4.23 -8.40
N ILE A 199 1.78 -4.73 -7.26
CA ILE A 199 2.04 -4.14 -5.94
C ILE A 199 3.54 -4.14 -5.62
N LYS A 200 4.23 -5.25 -5.89
CA LYS A 200 5.68 -5.37 -5.69
C LYS A 200 6.50 -4.43 -6.59
N ILE A 201 6.06 -4.17 -7.83
CA ILE A 201 6.63 -3.11 -8.67
C ILE A 201 6.52 -1.76 -7.95
N GLY A 202 5.35 -1.46 -7.37
CA GLY A 202 5.14 -0.29 -6.52
C GLY A 202 6.13 -0.20 -5.35
N PHE A 203 6.40 -1.31 -4.67
CA PHE A 203 7.39 -1.36 -3.58
C PHE A 203 8.80 -1.04 -4.06
N ARG A 204 9.23 -1.62 -5.18
CA ARG A 204 10.57 -1.38 -5.75
C ARG A 204 10.74 0.07 -6.20
N LEU A 205 9.70 0.65 -6.79
CA LEU A 205 9.68 2.07 -7.13
C LEU A 205 9.76 2.94 -5.87
N TYR A 206 9.03 2.62 -4.81
CA TYR A 206 9.12 3.35 -3.54
C TYR A 206 10.50 3.24 -2.90
N ASN A 207 11.10 2.04 -2.90
CA ASN A 207 12.45 1.86 -2.33
C ASN A 207 13.50 2.73 -3.04
N ARG A 208 13.28 3.06 -4.32
CA ARG A 208 14.16 3.92 -5.12
C ARG A 208 13.82 5.41 -5.04
N TYR A 209 12.53 5.75 -5.04
CA TYR A 209 12.06 7.14 -5.22
C TYR A 209 11.23 7.68 -4.06
N GLY A 210 10.95 6.89 -3.03
CA GLY A 210 10.04 7.26 -1.92
C GLY A 210 10.50 8.46 -1.11
N GLY A 211 11.80 8.66 -0.98
CA GLY A 211 12.38 9.86 -0.35
C GLY A 211 12.31 11.11 -1.24
N THR A 212 12.21 10.93 -2.56
CA THR A 212 12.18 12.01 -3.55
C THR A 212 11.21 11.69 -4.69
N PRO A 213 9.88 11.63 -4.45
CA PRO A 213 8.92 11.16 -5.45
C PRO A 213 8.92 12.02 -6.73
N SER A 214 9.34 13.29 -6.65
CA SER A 214 9.49 14.18 -7.80
C SER A 214 10.50 13.71 -8.85
N PHE A 215 11.44 12.82 -8.49
CA PHE A 215 12.37 12.22 -9.46
C PHE A 215 11.81 10.95 -10.13
N LEU A 216 10.67 10.43 -9.67
CA LEU A 216 10.00 9.34 -10.38
C LEU A 216 9.55 9.83 -11.76
N THR A 217 9.81 9.06 -12.81
CA THR A 217 9.37 9.35 -14.17
C THR A 217 8.47 8.24 -14.70
N ALA A 218 7.64 8.57 -15.71
CA ALA A 218 6.84 7.59 -16.43
C ALA A 218 7.70 6.46 -17.02
N GLN A 219 8.90 6.80 -17.53
CA GLN A 219 9.82 5.82 -18.08
C GLN A 219 10.35 4.87 -17.00
N ALA A 220 10.69 5.38 -15.81
CA ALA A 220 11.15 4.53 -14.71
C ALA A 220 10.09 3.51 -14.26
N ILE A 221 8.79 3.88 -14.32
CA ILE A 221 7.68 2.96 -14.07
C ILE A 221 7.66 1.86 -15.12
N LEU A 222 7.69 2.23 -16.40
CA LEU A 222 7.68 1.29 -17.53
C LEU A 222 8.89 0.34 -17.45
N ASP A 223 10.08 0.86 -17.19
CA ASP A 223 11.31 0.06 -17.07
C ASP A 223 11.19 -0.99 -15.96
N GLU A 224 10.55 -0.66 -14.84
CA GLU A 224 10.35 -1.62 -13.76
C GLU A 224 9.33 -2.71 -14.12
N ILE A 225 8.28 -2.36 -14.87
CA ILE A 225 7.32 -3.35 -15.42
C ILE A 225 8.02 -4.28 -16.42
N TYR A 226 8.84 -3.74 -17.33
CA TYR A 226 9.57 -4.56 -18.30
C TYR A 226 10.54 -5.52 -17.63
N LYS A 227 11.24 -5.09 -16.56
CA LYS A 227 12.10 -6.00 -15.79
C LYS A 227 11.31 -7.16 -15.18
N SER A 228 10.13 -6.91 -14.60
CA SER A 228 9.28 -8.00 -14.10
C SER A 228 8.88 -8.96 -15.21
N TYR A 229 8.47 -8.44 -16.36
CA TYR A 229 8.09 -9.25 -17.51
C TYR A 229 9.25 -10.11 -18.06
N GLN A 230 10.43 -9.51 -18.24
CA GLN A 230 11.64 -10.20 -18.70
C GLN A 230 12.09 -11.31 -17.74
N ASN A 231 11.83 -11.12 -16.44
CA ASN A 231 12.09 -12.12 -15.41
C ASN A 231 10.96 -13.16 -15.26
N ASN A 232 10.07 -13.27 -16.26
CA ASN A 232 8.93 -14.21 -16.30
C ASN A 232 8.02 -14.12 -15.06
N LYS A 233 7.91 -12.92 -14.45
CA LYS A 233 6.94 -12.69 -13.39
C LYS A 233 5.54 -12.56 -13.99
N LEU A 234 4.54 -12.97 -13.23
CA LEU A 234 3.14 -12.83 -13.59
C LEU A 234 2.79 -11.35 -13.47
N VAL A 235 2.65 -10.68 -14.61
CA VAL A 235 2.19 -9.28 -14.71
C VAL A 235 1.11 -9.26 -15.78
N ASN A 236 0.08 -8.44 -15.62
CA ASN A 236 -1.04 -8.31 -16.56
C ASN A 236 -0.63 -7.57 -17.85
N ILE A 237 0.34 -8.13 -18.57
CA ILE A 237 0.83 -7.66 -19.85
C ILE A 237 0.94 -8.82 -20.84
N LYS A 238 0.72 -8.55 -22.14
CA LYS A 238 0.77 -9.58 -23.19
C LYS A 238 1.27 -9.03 -24.52
N LYS A 239 1.65 -9.90 -25.45
CA LYS A 239 2.03 -9.48 -26.81
C LYS A 239 0.85 -8.80 -27.53
N CYS A 240 1.16 -7.74 -28.27
CA CYS A 240 0.20 -7.04 -29.11
C CYS A 240 0.02 -7.79 -30.43
N PRO A 241 -1.19 -8.22 -30.81
CA PRO A 241 -1.41 -8.98 -32.04
C PRO A 241 -1.38 -8.11 -33.33
N ASN A 242 -1.21 -6.80 -33.18
CA ASN A 242 -1.29 -5.83 -34.27
C ASN A 242 0.10 -5.37 -34.79
N HIS A 243 1.17 -5.96 -34.27
CA HIS A 243 2.54 -5.74 -34.71
C HIS A 243 3.24 -7.11 -34.80
#